data_AF-A0A1H4UAX4-F1
#
_entry.id   AF-A0A1H4UAX4-F1
#
_cell.length_a   1.000
_cell.length_b   1.000
_cell.length_c   1.000
_cell.angle_alpha   90.00
_cell.angle_beta   90.00
_cell.angle_gamma   90.00
#
_symmetry.space_group_name_H-M   'P 1'
#
loop_
_entity.id
_entity.type
_entity.pdbx_description
1 polymer ?
#
loop_
_entity_poly.entity_id
_entity_poly.type
_entity_poly.pdbx_seq_one_letter_code
_entity_poly.pdbx_strand_id
1 'polypeptide(L)' 'MANIHTGPMWLVYRSDTGKYFAQLWGEVPTAGGLIDPDTGDDLEVVGWTTNADDAAAWAA' A
#
# COMPACT_ATOMS: atom_id res chain seq x y z
N MET A 1 -1.15 27.60 -6.00
CA MET A 1 -0.15 26.92 -5.16
C MET A 1 -0.45 25.43 -5.17
N ALA A 2 0.55 24.58 -5.36
CA ALA A 2 0.40 23.14 -5.16
C ALA A 2 0.63 22.83 -3.68
N ASN A 3 -0.30 22.13 -3.04
CA ASN A 3 -0.08 21.57 -1.71
C ASN A 3 0.72 20.29 -1.88
N ILE A 4 2.04 20.38 -1.66
CA ILE A 4 2.93 19.23 -1.72
C ILE A 4 2.92 18.56 -0.35
N HIS A 5 2.42 17.33 -0.28
CA HIS A 5 2.59 16.50 0.91
C HIS A 5 4.02 15.98 0.99
N THR A 6 4.72 16.31 2.07
CA THR A 6 6.09 15.84 2.36
C THR A 6 6.13 14.76 3.44
N GLY A 7 4.98 14.44 4.02
CA GLY A 7 4.83 13.37 5.00
C GLY A 7 4.83 11.98 4.37
N PRO A 8 4.84 10.93 5.20
CA PRO A 8 4.76 9.55 4.73
C PRO A 8 3.45 9.31 3.96
N MET A 9 3.54 8.45 2.95
CA MET A 9 2.43 7.99 2.12
C MET A 9 2.51 6.47 2.02
N TRP A 10 1.37 5.81 2.13
CA TRP A 10 1.22 4.38 2.00
C TRP A 10 0.38 4.07 0.78
N LEU A 11 0.82 3.09 0.00
CA LEU A 11 0.01 2.45 -1.03
C LEU A 11 -0.79 1.32 -0.40
N VAL A 12 -2.07 1.22 -0.78
CA VAL A 12 -2.96 0.14 -0.36
C VAL A 12 -3.13 -0.82 -1.52
N TYR A 13 -2.81 -2.08 -1.26
CA TYR A 13 -2.89 -3.19 -2.19
C TYR A 13 -3.99 -4.15 -1.78
N ARG A 14 -4.59 -4.83 -2.76
CA ARG A 14 -5.63 -5.83 -2.55
C ARG A 14 -5.29 -7.12 -3.30
N SER A 15 -5.50 -8.24 -2.63
CA SER A 15 -5.42 -9.59 -3.20
C SER A 15 -6.74 -10.02 -3.87
N ASP A 16 -6.67 -11.06 -4.67
CA ASP A 16 -7.84 -11.73 -5.26
C ASP A 16 -8.78 -12.31 -4.19
N THR A 17 -8.22 -12.74 -3.05
CA THR A 17 -8.97 -13.21 -1.87
C THR A 17 -9.66 -12.09 -1.09
N GLY A 18 -9.36 -10.82 -1.40
CA GLY A 18 -9.94 -9.65 -0.76
C GLY A 18 -9.20 -9.18 0.51
N LYS A 19 -8.05 -9.78 0.84
CA LYS A 19 -7.14 -9.24 1.86
C LYS A 19 -6.45 -7.98 1.35
N TYR A 20 -6.19 -7.05 2.27
CA TYR A 20 -5.50 -5.81 1.97
C TYR A 20 -4.13 -5.75 2.64
N PHE A 21 -3.23 -5.02 1.99
CA PHE A 21 -1.87 -4.79 2.45
C PHE A 21 -1.52 -3.32 2.27
N ALA A 22 -0.61 -2.82 3.10
CA ALA A 22 -0.11 -1.45 2.97
C ALA A 22 1.43 -1.45 2.90
N GLN A 23 1.99 -0.64 2.01
CA GLN A 23 3.44 -0.45 1.85
C GLN A 23 3.76 1.05 1.83
N LEU A 24 4.87 1.46 2.46
CA LEU A 24 5.34 2.83 2.32
C LEU A 24 5.74 3.10 0.85
N TRP A 25 5.26 4.21 0.31
CA TRP A 25 5.63 4.66 -1.04
C TRP A 25 7.15 4.74 -1.23
N GLY A 26 7.87 5.17 -0.20
CA GLY A 26 9.32 5.28 -0.21
C GLY A 26 10.06 3.95 -0.35
N GLU A 27 9.40 2.82 -0.06
CA GLU A 27 9.99 1.48 -0.15
C GLU A 27 9.81 0.83 -1.52
N VAL A 28 8.86 1.31 -2.34
CA VAL A 28 8.58 0.77 -3.68
C VAL A 28 9.83 0.70 -4.57
N PRO A 29 10.75 1.68 -4.60
CA PRO A 29 11.96 1.59 -5.42
C PRO A 29 12.91 0.46 -5.01
N THR A 30 12.86 0.02 -3.75
CA THR A 30 13.76 -1.00 -3.20
C THR A 30 13.11 -2.38 -3.07
N ALA A 31 11.84 -2.42 -2.68
CA ALA A 31 11.08 -3.65 -2.46
C ALA A 31 10.27 -4.07 -3.70
N GLY A 32 10.04 -3.16 -4.65
CA GLY A 32 9.12 -3.35 -5.75
C GLY A 32 7.65 -3.20 -5.32
N GLY A 33 6.75 -3.64 -6.19
CA GLY A 33 5.35 -3.86 -5.84
C GLY A 33 5.18 -5.07 -4.91
N LEU A 34 4.03 -5.16 -4.26
CA LEU A 34 3.74 -6.27 -3.36
C LEU A 34 3.20 -7.49 -4.13
N ILE A 35 3.63 -8.67 -3.68
CA ILE A 35 3.17 -9.98 -4.12
C ILE A 35 2.31 -10.59 -3.01
N ASP A 36 1.22 -11.25 -3.35
CA ASP A 36 0.40 -11.99 -2.41
C ASP A 36 1.22 -13.13 -1.79
N PRO A 37 1.39 -13.18 -0.45
CA PRO A 37 2.16 -14.24 0.19
C PRO A 37 1.48 -15.62 0.12
N ASP A 38 0.16 -15.68 -0.09
CA ASP A 38 -0.61 -16.92 -0.14
C ASP A 38 -0.62 -17.54 -1.55
N THR A 39 -0.77 -16.72 -2.59
CA THR A 39 -0.89 -17.20 -3.98
C THR A 39 0.39 -17.03 -4.80
N GLY A 40 1.23 -16.05 -4.45
CA GLY A 40 2.40 -15.67 -5.24
C GLY A 40 2.10 -14.73 -6.41
N ASP A 41 0.86 -14.24 -6.52
CA ASP A 41 0.43 -13.34 -7.60
C ASP A 41 0.63 -11.86 -7.25
N ASP A 42 0.68 -10.99 -8.27
CA ASP A 42 0.76 -9.55 -8.09
C ASP A 42 -0.50 -9.00 -7.40
N LEU A 43 -0.32 -8.15 -6.39
CA LEU A 43 -1.44 -7.46 -5.76
C LEU A 43 -1.88 -6.22 -6.56
N GLU A 44 -3.17 -5.90 -6.52
CA GLU A 44 -3.74 -4.71 -7.17
C GLU A 44 -3.62 -3.47 -6.28
N VAL A 45 -3.04 -2.38 -6.78
CA VAL A 45 -3.08 -1.08 -6.08
C VAL A 45 -4.50 -0.50 -6.18
N VAL A 46 -5.19 -0.40 -5.05
CA VAL A 46 -6.57 0.09 -4.97
C VAL A 46 -6.67 1.50 -4.38
N GLY A 47 -5.60 2.02 -3.79
CA GLY A 47 -5.59 3.36 -3.22
C GLY A 47 -4.30 3.75 -2.53
N TRP A 48 -4.35 4.88 -1.84
CA TRP A 48 -3.26 5.41 -1.04
C TRP A 48 -3.81 6.19 0.16
N THR A 49 -2.99 6.34 1.20
CA THR A 49 -3.28 7.19 2.36
C THR A 49 -2.01 7.85 2.87
N THR A 50 -2.14 9.00 3.53
CA THR A 50 -1.05 9.67 4.26
C THR A 50 -1.17 9.50 5.78
N ASN A 51 -2.06 8.61 6.24
CA ASN A 51 -2.29 8.31 7.63
C ASN A 51 -1.94 6.84 7.91
N ALA A 52 -1.05 6.62 8.88
CA ALA A 52 -0.60 5.29 9.28
C ALA A 52 -1.73 4.46 9.91
N ASP A 53 -2.64 5.09 10.66
CA ASP A 53 -3.74 4.39 11.31
C ASP A 53 -4.76 3.89 10.28
N ASP A 54 -5.02 4.68 9.24
CA ASP A 54 -5.87 4.24 8.12
C ASP A 54 -5.21 3.06 7.41
N ALA A 55 -3.91 3.16 7.09
CA ALA A 55 -3.16 2.07 6.45
C ALA A 55 -3.21 0.77 7.27
N ALA A 56 -3.08 0.87 8.59
CA ALA A 56 -3.19 -0.27 9.49
C ALA A 56 -4.62 -0.84 9.55
N ALA A 57 -5.65 0.02 9.51
CA ALA A 57 -7.05 -0.41 9.51
C ALA A 57 -7.44 -1.19 8.25
N TRP A 58 -6.81 -0.92 7.10
CA TRP A 58 -7.00 -1.72 5.89
C TRP A 58 -6.42 -3.13 6.06
N ALA A 59 -5.26 -3.25 6.70
CA ALA A 59 -4.52 -4.51 6.83
C ALA A 59 -4.91 -5.37 8.06
N ALA A 60 -5.90 -4.92 8.85
CA ALA A 60 -6.41 -5.61 10.04
C ALA A 60 -7.48 -6.66 9.70
#